data_AF-A0A1G2ZBU0-F1
#
_entry.id   AF-A0A1G2ZBU0-F1
#
_cell.length_a   1.000
_cell.length_b   1.000
_cell.length_c   1.000
_cell.angle_alpha   90.00
_cell.angle_beta   90.00
_cell.angle_gamma   90.00
#
_symmetry.space_group_name_H-M   'P 1'
#
loop_
_entity.id
_entity.type
_entity.pdbx_description
1 polymer ?
#
loop_
_entity_poly.entity_id
_entity_poly.type
_entity_poly.pdbx_seq_one_letter_code
_entity_poly.pdbx_strand_id
1 'polypeptide(L)'
;MIGRSASGFVAIAGLLLQTGACAQDDLVAGFQKPPASARPWVYWFIMDGNLSREGITADFEALKTAGIGGVIVMEVNVGIPRGPVAFMSDPWCALFKHAVEEAERLGLEMTLNAGPGWTGSGGPWVKPEQSMQHLVTSAVEVSGPARFHESLPRGEPRRPPFGDAGLSRELIQARDDFYADVAVLAFPCPTDASRLADVDEKALYVREPYTSKPGVKPYLAVRATYPEFPSGAIIPRDGVIDLTDRLADDGRLTWEVPPGQWTILRFGRRSTGANTRPAPQPALGLESDKFDSAALDTHFEAFVGKLLRTIGPRPVDRTSGWTMLHIDSWEMGAQNWTAGFRAEFQRRRGYDPLPYLPAMTGRVVESLEVSERFLWDLRLTAQELVIENHAEHLKRLGRRHGFGLSIEPYDMNPTSDMTLGGVADVPMCEFWSRGHGFDSAFSCHEAVSVAHTLGRPIVAAEAFTAGSSEAWTLYPANMKEQGDWALCTGINRIVFHRYAHQPWLDRRPGMTMGPYGVRPLRRPPGFSVGWSRLPRISASAVLASRSRPTMTFGFGSMAKRLRTATTSTKSIRPRLGRCSSRARTCWPSRSSTAARPPTRPA
;
A
#
# COMPACT_ATOMS: atom_id res chain seq x y z
N MET A 1 5.92 42.26 67.91
CA MET A 1 7.18 41.53 67.59
C MET A 1 6.79 40.32 66.75
N ILE A 2 6.56 40.47 65.44
CA ILE A 2 7.55 40.34 64.35
C ILE A 2 8.43 39.10 64.54
N GLY A 3 8.21 38.05 63.74
CA GLY A 3 9.07 36.87 63.73
C GLY A 3 8.60 35.74 62.81
N ARG A 4 8.97 35.84 61.51
CA ARG A 4 9.34 34.75 60.58
C ARG A 4 8.32 33.64 60.27
N SER A 5 7.82 33.65 59.02
CA SER A 5 7.89 32.48 58.10
C SER A 5 7.39 32.88 56.71
N ALA A 6 8.30 33.34 55.85
CA ALA A 6 8.08 33.49 54.42
C ALA A 6 9.32 32.96 53.70
N SER A 7 9.43 31.64 53.59
CA SER A 7 10.47 30.96 52.82
C SER A 7 9.93 29.59 52.40
N GLY A 8 9.06 29.60 51.39
CA GLY A 8 8.47 28.37 50.86
C GLY A 8 7.93 28.44 49.42
N PHE A 9 8.07 29.58 48.74
CA PHE A 9 7.47 29.77 47.40
C PHE A 9 8.43 30.20 46.29
N VAL A 10 9.75 30.18 46.52
CA VAL A 10 10.76 30.57 45.50
C VAL A 10 11.46 29.36 44.85
N ALA A 11 11.38 28.16 45.42
CA ALA A 11 12.08 26.99 44.88
C ALA A 11 11.40 26.29 43.69
N ILE A 12 10.09 26.50 43.45
CA ILE A 12 9.36 25.82 42.36
C ILE A 12 9.42 26.61 41.03
N ALA A 13 9.59 27.93 41.08
CA ALA A 13 9.72 28.76 39.87
C ALA A 13 11.12 28.65 39.22
N GLY A 14 12.17 28.42 40.02
CA GLY A 14 13.54 28.24 39.51
C GLY A 14 13.75 26.92 38.74
N LEU A 15 13.02 25.87 39.12
CA LEU A 15 13.14 24.55 38.47
C LEU A 15 12.47 24.52 37.07
N LEU A 16 11.40 25.30 36.87
CA LEU A 16 10.71 25.42 35.57
C LEU A 16 11.45 26.34 34.57
N LEU A 17 12.21 27.32 35.05
CA LEU A 17 13.01 28.22 34.21
C LEU A 17 14.31 27.55 33.72
N GLN A 18 14.91 26.65 34.50
CA GLN A 18 16.09 25.89 34.09
C GLN A 18 15.78 24.80 33.04
N THR A 19 14.58 24.19 33.07
CA THR A 19 14.16 23.22 32.06
C THR A 19 13.91 23.86 30.68
N GLY A 20 13.45 25.11 30.64
CA GLY A 20 13.18 25.83 29.39
C GLY A 20 14.46 26.27 28.66
N ALA A 21 15.47 26.75 29.39
CA ALA A 21 16.76 27.14 28.83
C ALA A 21 17.52 25.92 28.27
N CYS A 22 17.54 24.80 29.01
CA CYS A 22 18.20 23.56 28.57
C CYS A 22 17.53 22.95 27.32
N ALA A 23 16.19 23.02 27.21
CA ALA A 23 15.46 22.58 26.03
C ALA A 23 15.65 23.50 24.81
N GLN A 24 15.83 24.80 25.03
CA GLN A 24 16.11 25.78 23.98
C GLN A 24 17.55 25.64 23.46
N ASP A 25 18.53 25.44 24.35
CA ASP A 25 19.93 25.18 24.00
C ASP A 25 20.08 23.85 23.24
N ASP A 26 19.34 22.81 23.63
CA ASP A 26 19.29 21.53 22.91
C ASP A 26 18.65 21.64 21.52
N LEU A 27 17.62 22.49 21.34
CA LEU A 27 17.02 22.73 20.03
C LEU A 27 17.98 23.49 19.09
N VAL A 28 18.66 24.53 19.60
CA VAL A 28 19.64 25.30 18.82
C VAL A 28 20.82 24.40 18.43
N ALA A 29 21.33 23.59 19.37
CA ALA A 29 22.39 22.63 19.10
C ALA A 29 21.95 21.57 18.07
N GLY A 30 20.74 21.03 18.21
CA GLY A 30 20.15 20.09 17.26
C GLY A 30 19.92 20.71 15.87
N PHE A 31 19.59 22.00 15.77
CA PHE A 31 19.44 22.68 14.48
C PHE A 31 20.79 22.94 13.80
N GLN A 32 21.81 23.36 14.57
CA GLN A 32 23.16 23.60 14.06
C GLN A 32 23.86 22.30 13.66
N LYS A 33 23.61 21.21 14.41
CA LYS A 33 24.15 19.88 14.17
C LYS A 33 23.03 18.83 14.21
N PRO A 34 22.25 18.69 13.12
CA PRO A 34 21.14 17.75 13.05
C PRO A 34 21.52 16.32 13.43
N PRO A 35 20.73 15.64 14.28
CA PRO A 35 20.94 14.24 14.61
C PRO A 35 20.72 13.35 13.38
N ALA A 36 21.20 12.10 13.43
CA ALA A 36 21.06 11.15 12.34
C ALA A 36 19.58 10.91 11.94
N SER A 37 18.67 10.92 12.92
CA SER A 37 17.23 10.73 12.71
C SER A 37 16.57 11.80 11.83
N ALA A 38 17.17 12.99 11.73
CA ALA A 38 16.68 14.10 10.92
C ALA A 38 17.28 14.14 9.51
N ARG A 39 18.24 13.27 9.19
CA ARG A 39 18.87 13.23 7.87
C ARG A 39 17.91 12.67 6.83
N PRO A 40 17.92 13.20 5.60
CA PRO A 40 17.17 12.63 4.49
C PRO A 40 17.77 11.29 4.05
N TRP A 41 16.96 10.50 3.35
CA TRP A 41 17.29 9.17 2.86
C TRP A 41 17.20 9.15 1.33
N VAL A 42 17.54 8.02 0.72
CA VAL A 42 17.35 7.80 -0.72
C VAL A 42 16.74 6.43 -0.97
N TYR A 43 15.95 6.29 -2.03
CA TYR A 43 15.79 4.98 -2.66
C TYR A 43 17.09 4.63 -3.38
N TRP A 44 17.70 3.51 -3.03
CA TRP A 44 18.89 2.97 -3.67
C TRP A 44 18.50 1.81 -4.57
N PHE A 45 18.35 2.11 -5.87
CA PHE A 45 17.90 1.14 -6.86
C PHE A 45 19.08 0.45 -7.55
N ILE A 46 19.02 -0.88 -7.53
CA ILE A 46 19.86 -1.77 -8.32
C ILE A 46 19.11 -2.07 -9.62
N MET A 47 19.79 -1.95 -10.77
CA MET A 47 19.16 -2.14 -12.07
C MET A 47 19.46 -3.55 -12.61
N ASP A 48 18.52 -4.48 -12.43
CA ASP A 48 18.55 -5.89 -12.86
C ASP A 48 19.96 -6.50 -12.93
N GLY A 49 20.57 -6.75 -11.78
CA GLY A 49 21.88 -7.41 -11.67
C GLY A 49 23.11 -6.57 -12.03
N ASN A 50 22.95 -5.28 -12.36
CA ASN A 50 24.07 -4.36 -12.52
C ASN A 50 24.60 -3.89 -11.15
N LEU A 51 25.30 -4.79 -10.45
CA LEU A 51 25.77 -4.62 -9.07
C LEU A 51 27.27 -4.93 -8.95
N SER A 52 28.03 -4.11 -8.23
CA SER A 52 29.46 -4.37 -7.96
C SER A 52 29.87 -3.99 -6.54
N ARG A 53 30.88 -4.68 -6.00
CA ARG A 53 31.37 -4.45 -4.63
C ARG A 53 31.94 -3.04 -4.48
N GLU A 54 32.78 -2.64 -5.42
CA GLU A 54 33.46 -1.35 -5.42
C GLU A 54 32.46 -0.20 -5.61
N GLY A 55 31.44 -0.42 -6.45
CA GLY A 55 30.35 0.54 -6.62
C GLY A 55 29.55 0.74 -5.33
N ILE A 56 29.23 -0.33 -4.59
CA ILE A 56 28.49 -0.27 -3.33
C ILE A 56 29.24 0.61 -2.32
N THR A 57 30.52 0.32 -2.10
CA THR A 57 31.38 1.11 -1.20
C THR A 57 31.42 2.56 -1.62
N ALA A 58 31.69 2.83 -2.90
CA ALA A 58 31.78 4.20 -3.41
C ALA A 58 30.45 4.97 -3.32
N ASP A 59 29.32 4.30 -3.50
CA ASP A 59 28.00 4.90 -3.37
C ASP A 59 27.70 5.25 -1.90
N PHE A 60 27.94 4.32 -0.98
CA PHE A 60 27.63 4.53 0.44
C PHE A 60 28.55 5.58 1.08
N GLU A 61 29.82 5.63 0.70
CA GLU A 61 30.74 6.71 1.12
C GLU A 61 30.31 8.07 0.58
N ALA A 62 29.83 8.12 -0.66
CA ALA A 62 29.30 9.34 -1.26
C ALA A 62 28.01 9.80 -0.55
N LEU A 63 27.09 8.88 -0.25
CA LEU A 63 25.88 9.15 0.51
C LEU A 63 26.19 9.67 1.92
N LYS A 64 27.12 9.01 2.63
CA LYS A 64 27.57 9.45 3.96
C LYS A 64 28.17 10.84 3.92
N THR A 65 29.03 11.12 2.93
CA THR A 65 29.66 12.43 2.72
C THR A 65 28.63 13.50 2.40
N ALA A 66 27.59 13.16 1.64
CA ALA A 66 26.48 14.06 1.33
C ALA A 66 25.61 14.37 2.56
N GLY A 67 25.67 13.54 3.61
CA GLY A 67 24.86 13.69 4.81
C GLY A 67 23.54 12.91 4.78
N ILE A 68 23.44 11.91 3.91
CA ILE A 68 22.33 10.95 3.89
C ILE A 68 22.38 10.07 5.16
N GLY A 69 21.21 9.78 5.71
CA GLY A 69 21.04 8.97 6.93
C GLY A 69 20.79 7.49 6.66
N GLY A 70 20.14 7.18 5.54
CA GLY A 70 19.83 5.80 5.19
C GLY A 70 19.35 5.62 3.76
N VAL A 71 19.13 4.35 3.40
CA VAL A 71 18.73 3.91 2.06
C VAL A 71 17.57 2.93 2.12
N ILE A 72 16.67 2.99 1.15
CA ILE A 72 15.68 1.93 0.87
C ILE A 72 16.19 1.13 -0.33
N VAL A 73 16.47 -0.14 -0.13
CA VAL A 73 17.07 -1.03 -1.13
C VAL A 73 15.99 -1.69 -1.96
N MET A 74 16.08 -1.52 -3.28
CA MET A 74 15.21 -2.17 -4.27
C MET A 74 16.03 -2.60 -5.48
N GLU A 75 15.71 -3.76 -6.03
CA GLU A 75 16.20 -4.14 -7.36
C GLU A 75 15.04 -4.19 -8.33
N VAL A 76 15.23 -3.57 -9.50
CA VAL A 76 14.17 -3.42 -10.50
C VAL A 76 14.67 -3.67 -11.92
N ASN A 77 13.77 -4.09 -12.81
CA ASN A 77 14.01 -4.15 -14.26
C ASN A 77 13.18 -3.09 -14.99
N VAL A 78 13.80 -1.94 -15.28
CA VAL A 78 13.12 -0.80 -15.93
C VAL A 78 13.98 -0.29 -17.08
N GLY A 79 13.82 -0.90 -18.27
CA GLY A 79 14.41 -0.39 -19.51
C GLY A 79 15.95 -0.39 -19.57
N ILE A 80 16.62 -1.01 -18.61
CA ILE A 80 18.07 -1.15 -18.54
C ILE A 80 18.44 -2.61 -18.84
N PRO A 81 19.44 -2.88 -19.71
CA PRO A 81 19.92 -4.23 -19.96
C PRO A 81 20.41 -4.91 -18.68
N ARG A 82 20.05 -6.19 -18.55
CA ARG A 82 20.42 -7.02 -17.40
C ARG A 82 21.94 -7.11 -17.24
N GLY A 83 22.40 -6.95 -16.01
CA GLY A 83 23.78 -7.09 -15.59
C GLY A 83 24.17 -8.53 -15.25
N PRO A 84 25.44 -8.76 -14.88
CA PRO A 84 26.00 -10.10 -14.73
C PRO A 84 25.60 -10.81 -13.42
N VAL A 85 25.08 -10.09 -12.42
CA VAL A 85 24.76 -10.65 -11.10
C VAL A 85 23.29 -11.04 -11.04
N ALA A 86 22.98 -12.33 -11.15
CA ALA A 86 21.59 -12.78 -11.05
C ALA A 86 21.01 -12.55 -9.64
N PHE A 87 19.82 -11.95 -9.55
CA PHE A 87 19.12 -11.71 -8.28
C PHE A 87 19.06 -12.97 -7.40
N MET A 88 19.34 -12.82 -6.11
CA MET A 88 19.34 -13.90 -5.10
C MET A 88 20.28 -15.08 -5.36
N SER A 89 21.20 -14.99 -6.33
CA SER A 89 22.34 -15.91 -6.47
C SER A 89 23.34 -15.74 -5.33
N ASP A 90 24.27 -16.68 -5.14
CA ASP A 90 25.32 -16.55 -4.10
C ASP A 90 26.17 -15.28 -4.27
N PRO A 91 26.62 -14.89 -5.50
CA PRO A 91 27.27 -13.60 -5.71
C PRO A 91 26.41 -12.40 -5.31
N TRP A 92 25.11 -12.44 -5.60
CA TRP A 92 24.19 -11.37 -5.22
C TRP A 92 24.05 -11.26 -3.71
N CYS A 93 23.85 -12.40 -3.02
CA CYS A 93 23.70 -12.45 -1.58
C CYS A 93 24.99 -11.98 -0.88
N ALA A 94 26.17 -12.31 -1.43
CA ALA A 94 27.44 -11.80 -0.94
C ALA A 94 27.59 -10.27 -1.11
N LEU A 95 27.06 -9.70 -2.20
CA LEU A 95 27.05 -8.25 -2.42
C LEU A 95 26.03 -7.55 -1.51
N PHE A 96 24.86 -8.14 -1.28
CA PHE A 96 23.90 -7.64 -0.29
C PHE A 96 24.50 -7.61 1.11
N LYS A 97 25.20 -8.68 1.51
CA LYS A 97 25.96 -8.72 2.76
C LYS A 97 26.99 -7.60 2.84
N HIS A 98 27.76 -7.38 1.78
CA HIS A 98 28.71 -6.27 1.71
C HIS A 98 28.02 -4.90 1.88
N ALA A 99 26.85 -4.69 1.27
CA ALA A 99 26.08 -3.46 1.46
C ALA A 99 25.65 -3.28 2.93
N VAL A 100 25.19 -4.33 3.60
CA VAL A 100 24.86 -4.28 5.04
C VAL A 100 26.09 -3.90 5.87
N GLU A 101 27.22 -4.54 5.63
CA GLU A 101 28.48 -4.29 6.36
C GLU A 101 29.01 -2.86 6.12
N GLU A 102 28.88 -2.34 4.90
CA GLU A 102 29.24 -0.95 4.60
C GLU A 102 28.29 0.06 5.26
N ALA A 103 26.99 -0.23 5.30
CA ALA A 103 26.03 0.58 6.06
C ALA A 103 26.36 0.59 7.56
N GLU A 104 26.75 -0.55 8.13
CA GLU A 104 27.20 -0.67 9.52
C GLU A 104 28.47 0.16 9.74
N ARG A 105 29.50 0.00 8.90
CA ARG A 105 30.76 0.75 8.97
C ARG A 105 30.56 2.26 8.92
N LEU A 106 29.63 2.71 8.08
CA LEU A 106 29.38 4.14 7.85
C LEU A 106 28.29 4.72 8.76
N GLY A 107 27.62 3.88 9.57
CA GLY A 107 26.48 4.30 10.39
C GLY A 107 25.32 4.83 9.53
N LEU A 108 25.01 4.14 8.43
CA LEU A 108 23.82 4.33 7.60
C LEU A 108 22.76 3.31 8.01
N GLU A 109 21.50 3.71 7.97
CA GLU A 109 20.37 2.78 8.08
C GLU A 109 20.00 2.23 6.71
N MET A 110 19.60 0.96 6.67
CA MET A 110 19.22 0.27 5.45
C MET A 110 17.86 -0.39 5.66
N THR A 111 16.94 -0.11 4.73
CA THR A 111 15.62 -0.71 4.66
C THR A 111 15.54 -1.62 3.45
N LEU A 112 14.96 -2.81 3.61
CA LEU A 112 14.71 -3.73 2.49
C LEU A 112 13.21 -3.74 2.15
N ASN A 113 12.87 -3.65 0.87
CA ASN A 113 11.49 -3.85 0.42
C ASN A 113 10.98 -5.26 0.76
N ALA A 114 9.68 -5.41 0.98
CA ALA A 114 9.07 -6.66 1.42
C ALA A 114 9.24 -7.77 0.38
N GLY A 115 9.29 -7.44 -0.91
CA GLY A 115 9.54 -8.36 -2.01
C GLY A 115 10.50 -7.80 -3.07
N PRO A 116 10.81 -8.60 -4.10
CA PRO A 116 11.61 -8.15 -5.24
C PRO A 116 10.82 -7.18 -6.13
N GLY A 117 11.51 -6.29 -6.83
CA GLY A 117 10.87 -5.16 -7.50
C GLY A 117 10.56 -4.02 -6.52
N TRP A 118 9.63 -3.15 -6.92
CA TRP A 118 9.17 -2.06 -6.05
C TRP A 118 7.93 -2.44 -5.24
N THR A 119 7.05 -3.33 -5.70
CA THR A 119 5.79 -3.62 -4.98
C THR A 119 5.65 -5.08 -4.56
N GLY A 120 4.91 -5.29 -3.46
CA GLY A 120 4.36 -6.58 -3.07
C GLY A 120 5.26 -7.46 -2.21
N SER A 121 4.92 -8.74 -2.19
CA SER A 121 5.56 -9.79 -1.39
C SER A 121 5.39 -11.12 -2.10
N GLY A 122 5.92 -11.20 -3.31
CA GLY A 122 5.86 -12.35 -4.18
C GLY A 122 7.23 -12.89 -4.58
N GLY A 123 7.22 -13.82 -5.53
CA GLY A 123 8.42 -14.31 -6.20
C GLY A 123 8.18 -15.64 -6.91
N PRO A 124 9.19 -16.18 -7.62
CA PRO A 124 9.05 -17.44 -8.37
C PRO A 124 8.80 -18.66 -7.47
N TRP A 125 9.02 -18.52 -6.15
CA TRP A 125 8.75 -19.55 -5.14
C TRP A 125 7.27 -19.61 -4.72
N VAL A 126 6.45 -18.62 -5.09
CA VAL A 126 5.02 -18.60 -4.75
C VAL A 126 4.26 -19.50 -5.71
N LYS A 127 3.68 -20.59 -5.18
CA LYS A 127 2.82 -21.48 -5.96
C LYS A 127 1.45 -20.86 -6.22
N PRO A 128 0.73 -21.25 -7.28
CA PRO A 128 -0.61 -20.73 -7.58
C PRO A 128 -1.58 -20.82 -6.40
N GLU A 129 -1.58 -21.94 -5.66
CA GLU A 129 -2.44 -22.14 -4.50
C GLU A 129 -2.08 -21.28 -3.28
N GLN A 130 -0.87 -20.71 -3.26
CA GLN A 130 -0.36 -19.76 -2.26
C GLN A 130 -0.35 -18.31 -2.77
N SER A 131 -0.81 -18.08 -4.00
CA SER A 131 -0.88 -16.75 -4.59
C SER A 131 -2.19 -16.04 -4.26
N MET A 132 -2.25 -14.71 -4.45
CA MET A 132 -3.50 -13.95 -4.37
C MET A 132 -4.61 -14.61 -5.20
N GLN A 133 -5.84 -14.68 -4.67
CA GLN A 133 -6.94 -15.41 -5.32
C GLN A 133 -8.21 -14.58 -5.53
N HIS A 134 -8.94 -14.94 -6.59
CA HIS A 134 -10.31 -14.53 -6.82
C HIS A 134 -11.27 -15.71 -6.79
N LEU A 135 -12.47 -15.46 -6.28
CA LEU A 135 -13.63 -16.33 -6.48
C LEU A 135 -14.18 -16.12 -7.90
N VAL A 136 -14.06 -17.09 -8.79
CA VAL A 136 -14.63 -17.06 -10.15
C VAL A 136 -15.88 -17.94 -10.20
N THR A 137 -16.74 -17.73 -11.20
CA THR A 137 -17.96 -18.52 -11.36
C THR A 137 -18.25 -18.82 -12.83
N SER A 138 -18.92 -19.94 -13.06
CA SER A 138 -19.68 -20.19 -14.29
C SER A 138 -21.18 -20.18 -13.98
N ALA A 139 -22.02 -20.15 -15.01
CA ALA A 139 -23.47 -20.21 -14.88
C ALA A 139 -24.07 -21.18 -15.90
N VAL A 140 -25.03 -22.00 -15.46
CA VAL A 140 -25.84 -22.88 -16.30
C VAL A 140 -27.31 -22.67 -15.95
N GLU A 141 -28.17 -22.55 -16.95
CA GLU A 141 -29.62 -22.47 -16.76
C GLU A 141 -30.25 -23.84 -17.07
N VAL A 142 -31.19 -24.27 -16.23
CA VAL A 142 -31.86 -25.57 -16.34
C VAL A 142 -33.36 -25.42 -16.11
N SER A 143 -34.16 -26.22 -16.81
CA SER A 143 -35.61 -26.28 -16.66
C SER A 143 -36.02 -27.55 -15.92
N GLY A 144 -36.78 -27.42 -14.84
CA GLY A 144 -37.39 -28.54 -14.13
C GLY A 144 -38.91 -28.63 -14.34
N PRO A 145 -39.56 -29.74 -13.93
CA PRO A 145 -38.96 -30.85 -13.22
C PRO A 145 -38.10 -31.74 -14.14
N ALA A 146 -36.86 -31.99 -13.76
CA ALA A 146 -35.92 -32.81 -14.52
C ALA A 146 -34.79 -33.35 -13.63
N ARG A 147 -34.20 -34.48 -14.03
CA ARG A 147 -32.95 -34.97 -13.42
C ARG A 147 -31.76 -34.40 -14.18
N PHE A 148 -31.03 -33.47 -13.56
CA PHE A 148 -29.78 -32.93 -14.09
C PHE A 148 -28.61 -33.84 -13.71
N HIS A 149 -27.82 -34.27 -14.68
CA HIS A 149 -26.65 -35.14 -14.48
C HIS A 149 -25.57 -34.83 -15.52
N GLU A 150 -25.01 -33.61 -15.44
CA GLU A 150 -24.01 -33.11 -16.39
C GLU A 150 -22.83 -32.47 -15.69
N SER A 151 -21.71 -32.35 -16.40
CA SER A 151 -20.52 -31.64 -15.94
C SER A 151 -20.74 -30.14 -16.01
N LEU A 152 -20.60 -29.44 -14.89
CA LEU A 152 -20.68 -27.99 -14.85
C LEU A 152 -19.36 -27.37 -15.34
N PRO A 153 -19.40 -26.32 -16.18
CA PRO A 153 -18.19 -25.61 -16.59
C PRO A 153 -17.49 -24.98 -15.38
N ARG A 154 -16.16 -24.84 -15.43
CA ARG A 154 -15.40 -24.07 -14.42
C ARG A 154 -15.53 -22.58 -14.71
N GLY A 155 -15.41 -21.75 -13.68
CA GLY A 155 -15.30 -20.31 -13.86
C GLY A 155 -14.01 -19.94 -14.61
N GLU A 156 -14.13 -19.02 -15.58
CA GLU A 156 -13.00 -18.51 -16.35
C GLU A 156 -12.06 -17.67 -15.48
N PRO A 157 -10.73 -17.71 -15.72
CA PRO A 157 -9.80 -16.82 -15.06
C PRO A 157 -10.06 -15.36 -15.42
N ARG A 158 -9.83 -14.45 -14.48
CA ARG A 158 -9.84 -13.00 -14.74
C ARG A 158 -8.51 -12.59 -15.36
N ARG A 159 -8.52 -11.47 -16.09
CA ARG A 159 -7.31 -10.90 -16.69
C ARG A 159 -6.31 -10.50 -15.59
N PRO A 160 -5.05 -10.97 -15.62
CA PRO A 160 -4.03 -10.52 -14.70
C PRO A 160 -3.82 -9.00 -14.79
N PRO A 161 -3.71 -8.26 -13.67
CA PRO A 161 -3.61 -6.80 -13.68
C PRO A 161 -2.50 -6.23 -14.59
N PHE A 162 -1.41 -6.98 -14.80
CA PHE A 162 -0.25 -6.55 -15.61
C PHE A 162 0.13 -7.55 -16.70
N GLY A 163 -0.74 -8.51 -16.98
CA GLY A 163 -0.46 -9.60 -17.92
C GLY A 163 0.73 -10.46 -17.51
N ASP A 164 1.30 -11.12 -18.52
CA ASP A 164 2.23 -12.25 -18.34
C ASP A 164 3.67 -11.90 -18.73
N ALA A 165 3.95 -10.61 -18.91
CA ALA A 165 5.23 -10.13 -19.41
C ALA A 165 6.38 -10.58 -18.50
N GLY A 166 7.30 -11.37 -19.06
CA GLY A 166 8.51 -11.86 -18.38
C GLY A 166 8.31 -13.08 -17.48
N LEU A 167 7.08 -13.55 -17.26
CA LEU A 167 6.84 -14.81 -16.55
C LEU A 167 7.26 -16.02 -17.39
N SER A 168 7.68 -17.10 -16.73
CA SER A 168 7.98 -18.36 -17.43
C SER A 168 6.69 -19.03 -17.92
N ARG A 169 6.82 -19.80 -19.01
CA ARG A 169 5.69 -20.56 -19.55
C ARG A 169 5.15 -21.56 -18.54
N GLU A 170 6.04 -22.17 -17.75
CA GLU A 170 5.71 -23.14 -16.72
C GLU A 170 4.88 -22.50 -15.60
N LEU A 171 5.22 -21.28 -15.20
CA LEU A 171 4.47 -20.56 -14.17
C LEU A 171 3.10 -20.11 -14.68
N ILE A 172 3.02 -19.63 -15.92
CA ILE A 172 1.75 -19.27 -16.57
C ILE A 172 0.83 -20.49 -16.63
N GLN A 173 1.36 -21.64 -17.09
CA GLN A 173 0.60 -22.88 -17.17
C GLN A 173 0.12 -23.34 -15.79
N ALA A 174 1.02 -23.36 -14.79
CA ALA A 174 0.66 -23.76 -13.43
C ALA A 174 -0.42 -22.85 -12.82
N ARG A 175 -0.35 -21.53 -13.07
CA ARG A 175 -1.37 -20.56 -12.66
C ARG A 175 -2.72 -20.86 -13.32
N ASP A 176 -2.74 -21.10 -14.63
CA ASP A 176 -3.96 -21.29 -15.40
C ASP A 176 -4.64 -22.64 -15.09
N ASP A 177 -3.85 -23.67 -14.78
CA ASP A 177 -4.31 -24.99 -14.36
C ASP A 177 -4.91 -24.99 -12.95
N PHE A 178 -4.46 -24.09 -12.07
CA PHE A 178 -4.96 -24.00 -10.71
C PHE A 178 -6.43 -23.57 -10.67
N TYR A 179 -7.28 -24.46 -10.17
CA TYR A 179 -8.68 -24.24 -9.86
C TYR A 179 -9.07 -25.12 -8.67
N ALA A 180 -9.77 -24.53 -7.70
CA ALA A 180 -10.36 -25.30 -6.60
C ALA A 180 -11.83 -24.90 -6.42
N ASP A 181 -12.73 -25.88 -6.39
CA ASP A 181 -14.15 -25.65 -6.13
C ASP A 181 -14.37 -25.02 -4.75
N VAL A 182 -15.37 -24.14 -4.67
CA VAL A 182 -15.75 -23.43 -3.43
C VAL A 182 -17.20 -23.70 -3.07
N ALA A 183 -18.12 -23.52 -4.02
CA ALA A 183 -19.54 -23.75 -3.80
C ALA A 183 -20.30 -23.97 -5.12
N VAL A 184 -21.38 -24.73 -5.07
CA VAL A 184 -22.36 -24.80 -6.15
C VAL A 184 -23.71 -24.33 -5.63
N LEU A 185 -24.23 -23.24 -6.17
CA LEU A 185 -25.48 -22.63 -5.72
C LEU A 185 -26.53 -22.66 -6.83
N ALA A 186 -27.77 -22.99 -6.51
CA ALA A 186 -28.89 -22.88 -7.43
C ALA A 186 -29.97 -21.93 -6.90
N PHE A 187 -30.61 -21.17 -7.79
CA PHE A 187 -31.73 -20.29 -7.45
C PHE A 187 -32.68 -20.13 -8.65
N PRO A 188 -33.96 -19.77 -8.43
CA PRO A 188 -34.88 -19.51 -9.52
C PRO A 188 -34.35 -18.43 -10.46
N CYS A 189 -34.43 -18.65 -11.78
CA CYS A 189 -33.95 -17.68 -12.76
C CYS A 189 -34.69 -16.34 -12.59
N PRO A 190 -33.96 -15.22 -12.38
CA PRO A 190 -34.56 -13.89 -12.44
C PRO A 190 -35.19 -13.64 -13.81
N THR A 191 -36.38 -13.06 -13.84
CA THR A 191 -37.08 -12.69 -15.09
C THR A 191 -36.59 -11.35 -15.66
N ASP A 192 -35.79 -10.61 -14.90
CA ASP A 192 -35.15 -9.36 -15.32
C ASP A 192 -33.62 -9.48 -15.17
N ALA A 193 -32.90 -9.09 -16.22
CA ALA A 193 -31.45 -9.22 -16.32
C ALA A 193 -30.67 -8.08 -15.63
N SER A 194 -31.34 -7.12 -14.98
CA SER A 194 -30.72 -6.00 -14.28
C SER A 194 -29.67 -6.46 -13.27
N ARG A 195 -28.59 -5.67 -13.15
CA ARG A 195 -27.43 -5.97 -12.30
C ARG A 195 -27.00 -4.75 -11.49
N LEU A 196 -26.30 -5.00 -10.38
CA LEU A 196 -25.59 -4.00 -9.61
C LEU A 196 -24.53 -3.31 -10.48
N ALA A 197 -24.50 -1.98 -10.44
CA ALA A 197 -23.41 -1.20 -11.01
C ALA A 197 -22.11 -1.42 -10.22
N ASP A 198 -20.98 -1.32 -10.92
CA ASP A 198 -19.62 -1.35 -10.34
C ASP A 198 -19.28 -2.63 -9.59
N VAL A 199 -19.88 -3.77 -9.96
CA VAL A 199 -19.69 -5.02 -9.20
C VAL A 199 -18.23 -5.46 -9.15
N ASP A 200 -17.46 -5.27 -10.23
CA ASP A 200 -16.06 -5.68 -10.25
C ASP A 200 -15.20 -4.91 -9.22
N GLU A 201 -15.49 -3.63 -8.99
CA GLU A 201 -14.86 -2.84 -7.91
C GLU A 201 -15.40 -3.25 -6.54
N LYS A 202 -16.72 -3.39 -6.40
CA LYS A 202 -17.39 -3.71 -5.13
C LYS A 202 -17.04 -5.11 -4.61
N ALA A 203 -16.79 -6.06 -5.50
CA ALA A 203 -16.43 -7.44 -5.19
C ALA A 203 -14.91 -7.68 -5.28
N LEU A 204 -14.09 -6.62 -5.35
CA LEU A 204 -12.62 -6.69 -5.32
C LEU A 204 -11.99 -7.55 -6.43
N TYR A 205 -12.63 -7.62 -7.60
CA TYR A 205 -12.01 -8.22 -8.79
C TYR A 205 -11.00 -7.27 -9.43
N VAL A 206 -11.29 -5.97 -9.38
CA VAL A 206 -10.46 -4.94 -10.00
C VAL A 206 -10.30 -3.77 -9.02
N ARG A 207 -9.06 -3.34 -8.84
CA ARG A 207 -8.72 -2.04 -8.24
C ARG A 207 -7.61 -1.44 -9.10
N GLU A 208 -8.00 -0.49 -9.93
CA GLU A 208 -7.09 0.25 -10.80
C GLU A 208 -6.32 1.32 -10.02
N PRO A 209 -5.13 1.74 -10.48
CA PRO A 209 -4.34 2.74 -9.78
C PRO A 209 -4.98 4.12 -9.92
N TYR A 210 -5.41 4.69 -8.80
CA TYR A 210 -5.98 6.03 -8.71
C TYR A 210 -4.98 7.12 -9.13
N THR A 211 -3.71 6.94 -8.79
CA THR A 211 -2.66 7.94 -9.06
C THR A 211 -2.39 8.11 -10.56
N SER A 212 -2.41 7.01 -11.32
CA SER A 212 -1.89 6.99 -12.70
C SER A 212 -2.93 6.65 -13.77
N LYS A 213 -4.12 6.14 -13.40
CA LYS A 213 -5.20 5.84 -14.34
C LYS A 213 -6.35 6.87 -14.24
N PRO A 214 -6.69 7.56 -15.34
CA PRO A 214 -7.84 8.47 -15.35
C PRO A 214 -9.17 7.76 -15.07
N GLY A 215 -10.07 8.43 -14.34
CA GLY A 215 -11.44 7.97 -14.10
C GLY A 215 -11.61 6.92 -13.00
N VAL A 216 -10.54 6.57 -12.28
CA VAL A 216 -10.63 5.68 -11.12
C VAL A 216 -11.35 6.40 -9.97
N LYS A 217 -12.30 5.72 -9.33
CA LYS A 217 -13.03 6.27 -8.19
C LYS A 217 -12.12 6.33 -6.96
N PRO A 218 -12.06 7.48 -6.26
CA PRO A 218 -11.29 7.58 -5.02
C PRO A 218 -11.93 6.75 -3.89
N TYR A 219 -13.26 6.58 -3.91
CA TYR A 219 -14.00 5.78 -2.95
C TYR A 219 -15.30 5.26 -3.55
N LEU A 220 -15.82 4.17 -2.98
CA LEU A 220 -17.16 3.66 -3.28
C LEU A 220 -18.17 4.31 -2.34
N ALA A 221 -19.13 5.06 -2.89
CA ALA A 221 -20.10 5.81 -2.10
C ALA A 221 -21.05 4.88 -1.33
N VAL A 222 -21.16 5.09 -0.02
CA VAL A 222 -22.20 4.47 0.81
C VAL A 222 -23.47 5.31 0.73
N ARG A 223 -24.59 4.68 0.40
CA ARG A 223 -25.88 5.38 0.27
C ARG A 223 -26.62 5.41 1.61
N ALA A 224 -27.29 6.52 1.89
CA ALA A 224 -28.20 6.62 3.04
C ALA A 224 -29.56 5.96 2.76
N THR A 225 -29.96 5.93 1.48
CA THR A 225 -31.19 5.30 1.00
C THR A 225 -30.88 4.54 -0.29
N TYR A 226 -31.54 3.40 -0.47
CA TYR A 226 -31.40 2.59 -1.66
C TYR A 226 -32.69 2.69 -2.49
N PRO A 227 -32.58 2.98 -3.81
CA PRO A 227 -33.76 2.97 -4.67
C PRO A 227 -34.34 1.56 -4.75
N GLU A 228 -35.63 1.49 -5.09
CA GLU A 228 -36.25 0.21 -5.47
C GLU A 228 -35.51 -0.39 -6.67
N PHE A 229 -35.39 -1.71 -6.66
CA PHE A 229 -34.78 -2.49 -7.73
C PHE A 229 -35.88 -3.28 -8.45
N PRO A 230 -35.78 -3.55 -9.77
CA PRO A 230 -36.77 -4.34 -10.49
C PRO A 230 -37.05 -5.68 -9.78
N SER A 231 -38.30 -5.92 -9.40
CA SER A 231 -38.68 -7.10 -8.61
C SER A 231 -38.34 -8.42 -9.32
N GLY A 232 -38.43 -8.45 -10.65
CA GLY A 232 -38.04 -9.59 -11.48
C GLY A 232 -36.54 -9.91 -11.47
N ALA A 233 -35.68 -8.99 -10.99
CA ALA A 233 -34.23 -9.19 -10.91
C ALA A 233 -33.78 -9.65 -9.52
N ILE A 234 -34.68 -9.65 -8.53
CA ILE A 234 -34.37 -9.97 -7.13
C ILE A 234 -34.45 -11.49 -6.91
N ILE A 235 -33.36 -12.05 -6.40
CA ILE A 235 -33.27 -13.44 -5.96
C ILE A 235 -33.69 -13.50 -4.48
N PRO A 236 -34.75 -14.25 -4.12
CA PRO A 236 -35.08 -14.48 -2.72
C PRO A 236 -33.94 -15.24 -2.03
N ARG A 237 -33.44 -14.74 -0.90
CA ARG A 237 -32.35 -15.37 -0.14
C ARG A 237 -32.65 -16.84 0.18
N ASP A 238 -33.86 -17.11 0.65
CA ASP A 238 -34.31 -18.46 1.03
C ASP A 238 -34.56 -19.37 -0.19
N GLY A 239 -34.52 -18.80 -1.40
CA GLY A 239 -34.56 -19.55 -2.66
C GLY A 239 -33.18 -19.98 -3.17
N VAL A 240 -32.09 -19.59 -2.48
CA VAL A 240 -30.72 -20.02 -2.82
C VAL A 240 -30.44 -21.37 -2.16
N ILE A 241 -30.23 -22.38 -2.98
CA ILE A 241 -29.98 -23.77 -2.58
C ILE A 241 -28.49 -24.06 -2.72
N ASP A 242 -27.89 -24.56 -1.64
CA ASP A 242 -26.52 -25.09 -1.68
C ASP A 242 -26.52 -26.53 -2.21
N LEU A 243 -25.86 -26.73 -3.35
CA LEU A 243 -25.69 -28.00 -4.04
C LEU A 243 -24.22 -28.47 -3.99
N THR A 244 -23.38 -27.86 -3.16
CA THR A 244 -21.93 -28.14 -3.11
C THR A 244 -21.66 -29.63 -2.87
N ASP A 245 -22.37 -30.25 -1.92
CA ASP A 245 -22.24 -31.68 -1.60
C ASP A 245 -22.72 -32.63 -2.72
N ARG A 246 -23.27 -32.10 -3.80
CA ARG A 246 -23.78 -32.87 -4.96
C ARG A 246 -22.87 -32.77 -6.18
N LEU A 247 -21.80 -31.99 -6.10
CA LEU A 247 -20.77 -31.90 -7.13
C LEU A 247 -19.74 -33.01 -6.90
N ALA A 248 -19.57 -33.89 -7.88
CA ALA A 248 -18.51 -34.88 -7.88
C ALA A 248 -17.15 -34.27 -8.27
N ASP A 249 -16.05 -34.96 -7.95
CA ASP A 249 -14.68 -34.50 -8.22
C ASP A 249 -14.38 -34.31 -9.72
N ASP A 250 -15.09 -35.02 -10.61
CA ASP A 250 -15.02 -34.84 -12.07
C ASP A 250 -15.78 -33.58 -12.56
N GLY A 251 -16.40 -32.84 -11.65
CA GLY A 251 -17.20 -31.65 -11.92
C GLY A 251 -18.65 -31.94 -12.31
N ARG A 252 -19.12 -33.19 -12.19
CA ARG A 252 -20.49 -33.58 -12.50
C ARG A 252 -21.43 -33.25 -11.35
N LEU A 253 -22.50 -32.53 -11.64
CA LEU A 253 -23.58 -32.26 -10.69
C LEU A 253 -24.72 -33.24 -10.92
N THR A 254 -25.19 -33.89 -9.85
CA THR A 254 -26.44 -34.67 -9.88
C THR A 254 -27.51 -34.00 -9.05
N TRP A 255 -28.60 -33.55 -9.68
CA TRP A 255 -29.66 -32.81 -9.01
C TRP A 255 -31.04 -33.08 -9.60
N GLU A 256 -32.01 -33.43 -8.75
CA GLU A 256 -33.43 -33.43 -9.10
C GLU A 256 -33.94 -31.98 -9.07
N VAL A 257 -34.01 -31.37 -10.24
CA VAL A 257 -34.39 -29.96 -10.43
C VAL A 257 -35.89 -29.81 -10.15
N PRO A 258 -36.32 -28.95 -9.21
CA PRO A 258 -37.74 -28.68 -8.98
C PRO A 258 -38.41 -28.00 -10.18
N PRO A 259 -39.76 -28.04 -10.30
CA PRO A 259 -40.47 -27.29 -11.34
C PRO A 259 -40.06 -25.82 -11.42
N GLY A 260 -39.81 -25.32 -12.63
CA GLY A 260 -39.41 -23.93 -12.88
C GLY A 260 -38.09 -23.79 -13.64
N GLN A 261 -37.67 -22.54 -13.87
CA GLN A 261 -36.38 -22.21 -14.46
C GLN A 261 -35.38 -21.90 -13.33
N TRP A 262 -34.19 -22.51 -13.39
CA TRP A 262 -33.17 -22.39 -12.35
C TRP A 262 -31.82 -22.00 -12.94
N THR A 263 -31.11 -21.09 -12.28
CA THR A 263 -29.70 -20.80 -12.54
C THR A 263 -28.86 -21.58 -11.55
N ILE A 264 -27.84 -22.29 -12.03
CA ILE A 264 -26.80 -22.96 -11.25
C ILE A 264 -25.50 -22.18 -11.42
N LEU A 265 -24.91 -21.72 -10.32
CA LEU A 265 -23.59 -21.09 -10.28
C LEU A 265 -22.58 -22.05 -9.65
N ARG A 266 -21.51 -22.38 -10.38
CA ARG A 266 -20.35 -23.11 -9.84
C ARG A 266 -19.23 -22.12 -9.54
N PHE A 267 -19.05 -21.84 -8.27
CA PHE A 267 -17.97 -21.01 -7.76
C PHE A 267 -16.71 -21.84 -7.51
N GLY A 268 -15.57 -21.33 -7.95
CA GLY A 268 -14.26 -21.85 -7.60
C GLY A 268 -13.27 -20.71 -7.40
N ARG A 269 -12.12 -20.99 -6.79
CA ARG A 269 -11.03 -20.02 -6.63
C ARG A 269 -9.93 -20.27 -7.64
N ARG A 270 -9.37 -19.18 -8.16
CA ARG A 270 -8.22 -19.15 -9.06
C ARG A 270 -7.23 -18.08 -8.61
N SER A 271 -5.99 -18.17 -9.09
CA SER A 271 -5.01 -17.09 -8.92
C SER A 271 -5.49 -15.81 -9.63
N THR A 272 -5.18 -14.64 -9.06
CA THR A 272 -5.40 -13.35 -9.75
C THR A 272 -4.40 -13.11 -10.87
N GLY A 273 -3.29 -13.85 -10.89
CA GLY A 273 -2.16 -13.61 -11.78
C GLY A 273 -1.34 -12.36 -11.45
N ALA A 274 -1.61 -11.68 -10.33
CA ALA A 274 -0.75 -10.63 -9.82
C ALA A 274 0.67 -11.16 -9.60
N ASN A 275 1.66 -10.39 -10.02
CA ASN A 275 3.05 -10.80 -10.03
C ASN A 275 3.99 -9.69 -9.54
N THR A 276 5.16 -10.10 -9.07
CA THR A 276 6.24 -9.20 -8.64
C THR A 276 6.72 -8.40 -9.83
N ARG A 277 6.56 -7.08 -9.78
CA ARG A 277 6.99 -6.22 -10.88
C ARG A 277 7.44 -4.85 -10.36
N PRO A 278 8.26 -4.16 -11.16
CA PRO A 278 9.16 -4.67 -12.18
C PRO A 278 10.35 -5.31 -11.49
N ALA A 279 10.22 -6.59 -11.12
CA ALA A 279 11.28 -7.32 -10.47
C ALA A 279 12.40 -7.62 -11.49
N PRO A 280 13.65 -7.80 -11.04
CA PRO A 280 14.68 -8.37 -11.88
C PRO A 280 14.21 -9.72 -12.44
N GLN A 281 14.63 -10.06 -13.65
CA GLN A 281 14.08 -11.21 -14.37
C GLN A 281 14.04 -12.52 -13.54
N PRO A 282 15.08 -12.90 -12.77
CA PRO A 282 15.05 -14.12 -11.95
C PRO A 282 14.05 -14.10 -10.80
N ALA A 283 13.53 -12.93 -10.43
CA ALA A 283 12.64 -12.73 -9.31
C ALA A 283 11.17 -12.59 -9.72
N LEU A 284 10.88 -12.59 -11.03
CA LEU A 284 9.51 -12.55 -11.54
C LEU A 284 8.74 -13.81 -11.10
N GLY A 285 7.67 -13.62 -10.34
CA GLY A 285 6.74 -14.67 -9.97
C GLY A 285 5.46 -14.14 -9.35
N LEU A 286 4.62 -15.03 -8.81
CA LEU A 286 3.30 -14.65 -8.31
C LEU A 286 3.39 -13.90 -6.97
N GLU A 287 2.43 -13.02 -6.74
CA GLU A 287 2.20 -12.37 -5.45
C GLU A 287 1.60 -13.35 -4.44
N SER A 288 2.16 -13.42 -3.23
CA SER A 288 1.62 -14.26 -2.16
C SER A 288 0.19 -13.84 -1.76
N ASP A 289 -0.61 -14.79 -1.29
CA ASP A 289 -1.95 -14.54 -0.77
C ASP A 289 -1.88 -13.63 0.46
N LYS A 290 -2.46 -12.43 0.36
CA LYS A 290 -2.46 -11.41 1.42
C LYS A 290 -3.45 -11.72 2.53
N PHE A 291 -4.34 -12.69 2.34
CA PHE A 291 -5.26 -13.16 3.37
C PHE A 291 -4.73 -14.36 4.15
N ASP A 292 -3.60 -14.96 3.75
CA ASP A 292 -3.03 -16.15 4.39
C ASP A 292 -1.63 -15.90 4.94
N SER A 293 -1.51 -15.89 6.27
CA SER A 293 -0.22 -15.72 6.94
C SER A 293 0.80 -16.82 6.59
N ALA A 294 0.37 -18.05 6.28
CA ALA A 294 1.27 -19.13 5.90
C ALA A 294 1.91 -18.89 4.51
N ALA A 295 1.17 -18.25 3.61
CA ALA A 295 1.71 -17.81 2.32
C ALA A 295 2.77 -16.71 2.52
N LEU A 296 2.52 -15.76 3.41
CA LEU A 296 3.50 -14.73 3.77
C LEU A 296 4.74 -15.32 4.48
N ASP A 297 4.57 -16.29 5.39
CA ASP A 297 5.68 -17.00 6.04
C ASP A 297 6.59 -17.69 5.00
N THR A 298 5.98 -18.36 4.01
CA THR A 298 6.72 -19.01 2.92
C THR A 298 7.52 -17.99 2.12
N HIS A 299 6.91 -16.85 1.77
CA HIS A 299 7.60 -15.77 1.07
C HIS A 299 8.73 -15.17 1.93
N PHE A 300 8.46 -14.89 3.21
CA PHE A 300 9.43 -14.32 4.14
C PHE A 300 10.67 -15.21 4.25
N GLU A 301 10.51 -16.53 4.41
CA GLU A 301 11.64 -17.45 4.53
C GLU A 301 12.47 -17.60 3.25
N ALA A 302 11.80 -17.58 2.09
CA ALA A 302 12.46 -17.65 0.79
C ALA A 302 13.29 -16.40 0.47
N PHE A 303 12.83 -15.23 0.93
CA PHE A 303 13.47 -13.95 0.65
C PHE A 303 14.23 -13.40 1.87
N VAL A 304 13.53 -12.78 2.81
CA VAL A 304 14.11 -12.14 4.01
C VAL A 304 14.92 -13.13 4.84
N GLY A 305 14.40 -14.33 5.08
CA GLY A 305 15.06 -15.39 5.84
C GLY A 305 16.38 -15.84 5.23
N LYS A 306 16.44 -15.98 3.90
CA LYS A 306 17.69 -16.31 3.19
C LYS A 306 18.73 -15.21 3.34
N LEU A 307 18.32 -13.95 3.27
CA LEU A 307 19.24 -12.81 3.45
C LEU A 307 19.73 -12.71 4.88
N LEU A 308 18.86 -12.91 5.88
CA LEU A 308 19.23 -13.00 7.29
C LEU A 308 20.28 -14.09 7.54
N ARG A 309 20.09 -15.28 6.97
CA ARG A 309 21.09 -16.37 7.06
C ARG A 309 22.42 -15.99 6.41
N THR A 310 22.38 -15.27 5.30
CA THR A 310 23.58 -14.83 4.58
C THR A 310 24.39 -13.81 5.39
N ILE A 311 23.74 -12.80 5.96
CA ILE A 311 24.44 -11.73 6.70
C ILE A 311 24.89 -12.16 8.10
N GLY A 312 24.26 -13.21 8.64
CA GLY A 312 24.50 -13.69 9.99
C GLY A 312 23.80 -12.85 11.07
N PRO A 313 23.94 -13.23 12.35
CA PRO A 313 23.24 -12.57 13.45
C PRO A 313 23.67 -11.10 13.60
N ARG A 314 22.74 -10.28 14.07
CA ARG A 314 22.94 -8.86 14.41
C ARG A 314 22.15 -8.48 15.67
N PRO A 315 22.59 -7.48 16.45
CA PRO A 315 21.85 -7.00 17.61
C PRO A 315 20.45 -6.50 17.23
N VAL A 316 19.44 -6.83 18.02
CA VAL A 316 18.03 -6.46 17.75
C VAL A 316 17.76 -4.96 17.93
N ASP A 317 18.62 -4.25 18.65
CA ASP A 317 18.56 -2.82 18.96
C ASP A 317 19.50 -1.97 18.08
N ARG A 318 20.01 -2.55 17.00
CA ARG A 318 20.92 -1.86 16.07
C ARG A 318 20.29 -0.61 15.45
N THR A 319 21.12 0.40 15.27
CA THR A 319 20.73 1.71 14.70
C THR A 319 21.42 2.01 13.36
N SER A 320 22.06 1.00 12.75
CA SER A 320 22.75 1.06 11.46
C SER A 320 22.78 -0.33 10.83
N GLY A 321 23.10 -0.41 9.54
CA GLY A 321 22.93 -1.63 8.77
C GLY A 321 21.46 -1.86 8.45
N TRP A 322 21.05 -3.12 8.33
CA TRP A 322 19.66 -3.46 8.01
C TRP A 322 18.74 -3.26 9.24
N THR A 323 17.94 -2.20 9.26
CA THR A 323 17.12 -1.80 10.43
C THR A 323 15.62 -1.88 10.20
N MET A 324 15.16 -2.04 8.96
CA MET A 324 13.73 -1.92 8.63
C MET A 324 13.33 -2.75 7.40
N LEU A 325 12.06 -3.15 7.38
CA LEU A 325 11.36 -3.65 6.20
C LEU A 325 10.43 -2.55 5.65
N HIS A 326 10.14 -2.59 4.36
CA HIS A 326 9.28 -1.62 3.71
C HIS A 326 8.21 -2.30 2.87
N ILE A 327 6.98 -1.80 2.92
CA ILE A 327 5.96 -2.06 1.93
C ILE A 327 5.81 -0.77 1.14
N ASP A 328 6.26 -0.78 -0.11
CA ASP A 328 6.05 0.34 -1.05
C ASP A 328 4.56 0.46 -1.43
N SER A 329 4.23 1.42 -2.28
CA SER A 329 2.91 1.63 -2.84
C SER A 329 2.31 0.32 -3.39
N TRP A 330 1.01 0.14 -3.16
CA TRP A 330 0.35 -1.12 -3.45
C TRP A 330 -0.02 -1.22 -4.93
N GLU A 331 0.72 -2.02 -5.69
CA GLU A 331 0.49 -2.18 -7.14
C GLU A 331 0.29 -3.65 -7.56
N MET A 332 -0.32 -4.46 -6.69
CA MET A 332 -0.65 -5.87 -6.97
C MET A 332 -2.15 -6.12 -7.21
N GLY A 333 -2.95 -5.05 -7.28
CA GLY A 333 -4.39 -5.14 -7.40
C GLY A 333 -5.07 -5.68 -6.14
N ALA A 334 -6.31 -6.14 -6.33
CA ALA A 334 -7.16 -6.64 -5.25
C ALA A 334 -7.25 -8.16 -5.26
N GLN A 335 -7.59 -8.73 -4.10
CA GLN A 335 -8.01 -10.12 -3.95
C GLN A 335 -9.32 -10.16 -3.19
N ASN A 336 -10.13 -11.19 -3.43
CA ASN A 336 -11.46 -11.29 -2.83
C ASN A 336 -11.75 -12.65 -2.19
N TRP A 337 -10.82 -13.59 -2.28
CA TRP A 337 -10.97 -14.92 -1.70
C TRP A 337 -9.64 -15.51 -1.25
N THR A 338 -9.72 -16.49 -0.36
CA THR A 338 -8.67 -17.43 0.04
C THR A 338 -9.36 -18.71 0.54
N ALA A 339 -8.63 -19.81 0.75
CA ALA A 339 -9.21 -21.06 1.24
C ALA A 339 -9.99 -20.87 2.55
N GLY A 340 -9.47 -20.05 3.47
CA GLY A 340 -10.09 -19.75 4.77
C GLY A 340 -11.15 -18.65 4.77
N PHE A 341 -11.49 -18.04 3.62
CA PHE A 341 -12.26 -16.80 3.60
C PHE A 341 -13.67 -16.96 4.19
N ARG A 342 -14.39 -18.04 3.85
CA ARG A 342 -15.76 -18.30 4.38
C ARG A 342 -15.76 -18.40 5.91
N ALA A 343 -14.82 -19.14 6.48
CA ALA A 343 -14.69 -19.31 7.92
C ALA A 343 -14.38 -17.97 8.62
N GLU A 344 -13.45 -17.20 8.06
CA GLU A 344 -13.11 -15.86 8.58
C GLU A 344 -14.29 -14.88 8.46
N PHE A 345 -15.01 -14.90 7.34
CA PHE A 345 -16.21 -14.08 7.15
C PHE A 345 -17.27 -14.43 8.20
N GLN A 346 -17.60 -15.71 8.37
CA GLN A 346 -18.58 -16.16 9.37
C GLN A 346 -18.18 -15.72 10.79
N ARG A 347 -16.89 -15.92 11.14
CA ARG A 347 -16.36 -15.53 12.45
C ARG A 347 -16.47 -14.03 12.71
N ARG A 348 -16.22 -13.21 11.68
CA ARG A 348 -16.14 -11.75 11.81
C ARG A 348 -17.50 -11.05 11.65
N ARG A 349 -18.35 -11.55 10.74
CA ARG A 349 -19.61 -10.91 10.33
C ARG A 349 -20.84 -11.56 10.98
N GLY A 350 -20.72 -12.80 11.45
CA GLY A 350 -21.77 -13.51 12.19
C GLY A 350 -22.83 -14.19 11.32
N TYR A 351 -22.60 -14.35 10.01
CA TYR A 351 -23.48 -15.06 9.08
C TYR A 351 -22.69 -15.73 7.96
N ASP A 352 -23.32 -16.69 7.27
CA ASP A 352 -22.73 -17.40 6.14
C ASP A 352 -22.81 -16.56 4.86
N PRO A 353 -21.68 -16.32 4.14
CA PRO A 353 -21.71 -15.58 2.89
C PRO A 353 -22.35 -16.35 1.72
N LEU A 354 -22.51 -17.69 1.80
CA LEU A 354 -22.95 -18.50 0.65
C LEU A 354 -24.24 -18.01 -0.03
N PRO A 355 -25.36 -17.76 0.70
CA PRO A 355 -26.60 -17.32 0.05
C PRO A 355 -26.48 -15.99 -0.70
N TYR A 356 -25.44 -15.21 -0.40
CA TYR A 356 -25.20 -13.89 -0.96
C TYR A 356 -24.13 -13.86 -2.05
N LEU A 357 -23.40 -14.96 -2.30
CA LEU A 357 -22.39 -15.03 -3.36
C LEU A 357 -22.89 -14.65 -4.77
N PRO A 358 -24.17 -14.87 -5.17
CA PRO A 358 -24.68 -14.36 -6.44
C PRO A 358 -24.48 -12.83 -6.59
N ALA A 359 -24.45 -12.07 -5.50
CA ALA A 359 -24.18 -10.63 -5.53
C ALA A 359 -22.80 -10.25 -6.03
N MET A 360 -21.80 -11.14 -5.91
CA MET A 360 -20.48 -10.94 -6.52
C MET A 360 -20.51 -10.97 -8.05
N THR A 361 -21.60 -11.44 -8.65
CA THR A 361 -21.83 -11.44 -10.11
C THR A 361 -22.75 -10.30 -10.57
N GLY A 362 -23.12 -9.42 -9.63
CA GLY A 362 -24.01 -8.28 -9.87
C GLY A 362 -25.48 -8.63 -9.76
N ARG A 363 -25.84 -9.88 -9.44
CA ARG A 363 -27.23 -10.25 -9.17
C ARG A 363 -27.67 -9.68 -7.82
N VAL A 364 -28.95 -9.35 -7.67
CA VAL A 364 -29.45 -8.81 -6.40
C VAL A 364 -30.09 -9.93 -5.59
N VAL A 365 -29.57 -10.16 -4.39
CA VAL A 365 -30.15 -11.08 -3.40
C VAL A 365 -30.93 -10.26 -2.36
N GLU A 366 -32.18 -10.64 -2.13
CA GLU A 366 -33.14 -10.07 -1.18
C GLU A 366 -33.56 -8.61 -1.49
N SER A 367 -32.62 -7.69 -1.56
CA SER A 367 -32.83 -6.31 -1.99
C SER A 367 -31.50 -5.66 -2.40
N LEU A 368 -31.58 -4.51 -3.06
CA LEU A 368 -30.40 -3.71 -3.40
C LEU A 368 -29.59 -3.36 -2.14
N GLU A 369 -30.25 -2.96 -1.06
CA GLU A 369 -29.59 -2.62 0.21
C GLU A 369 -28.86 -3.82 0.81
N VAL A 370 -29.51 -4.98 0.88
CA VAL A 370 -28.91 -6.19 1.46
C VAL A 370 -27.70 -6.65 0.65
N SER A 371 -27.80 -6.64 -0.68
CA SER A 371 -26.68 -7.01 -1.56
C SER A 371 -25.49 -6.04 -1.44
N GLU A 372 -25.75 -4.73 -1.36
CA GLU A 372 -24.70 -3.72 -1.18
C GLU A 372 -24.03 -3.82 0.20
N ARG A 373 -24.79 -4.16 1.25
CA ARG A 373 -24.27 -4.42 2.60
C ARG A 373 -23.43 -5.70 2.65
N PHE A 374 -23.83 -6.77 1.97
CA PHE A 374 -23.01 -7.97 1.83
C PHE A 374 -21.68 -7.67 1.14
N LEU A 375 -21.69 -6.96 0.01
CA LEU A 375 -20.46 -6.57 -0.68
C LEU A 375 -19.58 -5.65 0.18
N TRP A 376 -20.19 -4.81 1.02
CA TRP A 376 -19.46 -4.05 2.03
C TRP A 376 -18.78 -4.95 3.06
N ASP A 377 -19.50 -5.93 3.62
CA ASP A 377 -18.94 -6.88 4.59
C ASP A 377 -17.82 -7.74 3.99
N LEU A 378 -17.92 -8.06 2.70
CA LEU A 378 -16.86 -8.75 1.95
C LEU A 378 -15.59 -7.89 1.89
N ARG A 379 -15.71 -6.61 1.51
CA ARG A 379 -14.58 -5.67 1.48
C ARG A 379 -13.98 -5.43 2.86
N LEU A 380 -14.83 -5.32 3.88
CA LEU A 380 -14.38 -5.13 5.25
C LEU A 380 -13.64 -6.37 5.79
N THR A 381 -14.11 -7.57 5.44
CA THR A 381 -13.41 -8.82 5.77
C THR A 381 -12.06 -8.89 5.06
N ALA A 382 -12.01 -8.59 3.75
CA ALA A 382 -10.77 -8.53 2.98
C ALA A 382 -9.76 -7.54 3.58
N GLN A 383 -10.21 -6.35 3.96
CA GLN A 383 -9.40 -5.35 4.64
C GLN A 383 -8.81 -5.91 5.95
N GLU A 384 -9.65 -6.44 6.84
CA GLU A 384 -9.18 -6.98 8.12
C GLU A 384 -8.16 -8.11 7.94
N LEU A 385 -8.35 -8.97 6.94
CA LEU A 385 -7.39 -10.04 6.63
C LEU A 385 -6.05 -9.52 6.11
N VAL A 386 -6.04 -8.51 5.22
CA VAL A 386 -4.79 -7.87 4.77
C VAL A 386 -4.04 -7.22 5.94
N ILE A 387 -4.75 -6.51 6.82
CA ILE A 387 -4.12 -5.90 8.00
C ILE A 387 -3.50 -6.97 8.90
N GLU A 388 -4.27 -8.00 9.29
CA GLU A 388 -3.85 -8.97 10.30
C GLU A 388 -2.83 -9.99 9.77
N ASN A 389 -3.06 -10.53 8.58
CA ASN A 389 -2.31 -11.66 8.02
C ASN A 389 -1.16 -11.24 7.12
N HIS A 390 -1.16 -10.00 6.62
CA HIS A 390 -0.06 -9.46 5.82
C HIS A 390 0.72 -8.38 6.56
N ALA A 391 0.17 -7.18 6.74
CA ALA A 391 0.93 -6.03 7.23
C ALA A 391 1.40 -6.20 8.69
N GLU A 392 0.49 -6.55 9.61
CA GLU A 392 0.84 -6.80 11.01
C GLU A 392 1.68 -8.06 11.18
N HIS A 393 1.43 -9.09 10.37
CA HIS A 393 2.21 -10.31 10.41
C HIS A 393 3.66 -10.06 9.96
N LEU A 394 3.88 -9.38 8.84
CA LEU A 394 5.22 -8.96 8.39
C LEU A 394 5.92 -8.14 9.47
N LYS A 395 5.20 -7.21 10.11
CA LYS A 395 5.71 -6.43 11.24
C LYS A 395 6.16 -7.36 12.38
N ARG A 396 5.34 -8.32 12.80
CA ARG A 396 5.69 -9.29 13.85
C ARG A 396 6.92 -10.13 13.47
N LEU A 397 6.98 -10.64 12.24
CA LEU A 397 8.12 -11.42 11.74
C LEU A 397 9.40 -10.58 11.77
N GLY A 398 9.35 -9.34 11.27
CA GLY A 398 10.50 -8.44 11.24
C GLY A 398 10.98 -8.04 12.65
N ARG A 399 10.06 -7.83 13.59
CA ARG A 399 10.38 -7.48 14.99
C ARG A 399 11.23 -8.54 15.69
N ARG A 400 11.10 -9.83 15.34
CA ARG A 400 11.96 -10.91 15.85
C ARG A 400 13.44 -10.69 15.54
N HIS A 401 13.72 -9.92 14.49
CA HIS A 401 15.07 -9.60 14.04
C HIS A 401 15.46 -8.15 14.33
N GLY A 402 14.65 -7.39 15.06
CA GLY A 402 14.91 -5.98 15.36
C GLY A 402 14.44 -4.99 14.30
N PHE A 403 13.69 -5.42 13.29
CA PHE A 403 13.25 -4.53 12.21
C PHE A 403 12.03 -3.68 12.61
N GLY A 404 12.03 -2.41 12.17
CA GLY A 404 10.80 -1.63 12.02
C GLY A 404 10.08 -1.93 10.70
N LEU A 405 8.92 -1.32 10.50
CA LEU A 405 8.16 -1.39 9.24
C LEU A 405 7.76 0.01 8.75
N SER A 406 8.13 0.38 7.53
CA SER A 406 7.53 1.51 6.81
C SER A 406 6.51 1.02 5.78
N ILE A 407 5.46 1.80 5.54
CA ILE A 407 4.40 1.46 4.57
C ILE A 407 3.98 2.70 3.79
N GLU A 408 3.90 2.56 2.48
CA GLU A 408 3.18 3.44 1.55
C GLU A 408 1.81 2.84 1.23
N PRO A 409 0.73 3.30 1.88
CA PRO A 409 -0.46 2.47 1.99
C PRO A 409 -1.49 2.69 0.88
N TYR A 410 -1.11 3.31 -0.23
CA TYR A 410 -2.05 3.87 -1.21
C TYR A 410 -2.11 3.11 -2.54
N ASP A 411 -2.99 3.59 -3.41
CA ASP A 411 -3.21 3.19 -4.81
C ASP A 411 -4.10 1.95 -5.03
N MET A 412 -3.55 0.81 -5.45
CA MET A 412 -4.34 -0.37 -5.84
C MET A 412 -4.75 -1.25 -4.66
N ASN A 413 -4.55 -0.80 -3.42
CA ASN A 413 -4.81 -1.59 -2.23
C ASN A 413 -6.33 -1.83 -2.03
N PRO A 414 -6.73 -3.05 -1.60
CA PRO A 414 -8.14 -3.37 -1.34
C PRO A 414 -8.61 -2.90 0.06
N THR A 415 -7.83 -2.04 0.72
CA THR A 415 -8.07 -1.58 2.09
C THR A 415 -8.40 -0.08 2.09
N SER A 416 -8.62 0.49 3.27
CA SER A 416 -8.50 1.94 3.44
C SER A 416 -7.04 2.28 3.70
N ASP A 417 -6.49 3.21 2.91
CA ASP A 417 -5.10 3.65 2.95
C ASP A 417 -4.66 4.04 4.37
N MET A 418 -5.49 4.80 5.10
CA MET A 418 -5.19 5.17 6.49
C MET A 418 -5.17 3.98 7.45
N THR A 419 -5.95 2.93 7.19
CA THR A 419 -5.96 1.73 8.03
C THR A 419 -4.70 0.90 7.82
N LEU A 420 -4.30 0.70 6.56
CA LEU A 420 -3.05 0.02 6.22
C LEU A 420 -1.83 0.81 6.71
N GLY A 421 -1.79 2.12 6.46
CA GLY A 421 -0.74 3.01 6.95
C GLY A 421 -0.64 3.02 8.47
N GLY A 422 -1.74 2.78 9.18
CA GLY A 422 -1.76 2.73 10.65
C GLY A 422 -0.89 1.63 11.26
N VAL A 423 -0.61 0.56 10.50
CA VAL A 423 0.28 -0.53 10.92
C VAL A 423 1.74 -0.08 10.95
N ALA A 424 2.14 0.89 10.12
CA ALA A 424 3.52 1.32 9.96
C ALA A 424 4.10 1.92 11.25
N ASP A 425 5.39 1.69 11.49
CA ASP A 425 6.20 2.47 12.41
C ASP A 425 6.58 3.82 11.81
N VAL A 426 6.81 3.84 10.49
CA VAL A 426 7.03 5.03 9.68
C VAL A 426 6.03 5.04 8.52
N PRO A 427 4.88 5.72 8.67
CA PRO A 427 3.99 5.98 7.55
C PRO A 427 4.75 6.76 6.47
N MET A 428 4.58 6.35 5.23
CA MET A 428 5.26 6.92 4.09
C MET A 428 4.24 7.26 2.99
N CYS A 429 4.53 8.33 2.26
CA CYS A 429 3.72 8.81 1.13
C CYS A 429 4.62 9.07 -0.08
N GLU A 430 4.05 9.55 -1.17
CA GLU A 430 4.81 9.93 -2.36
C GLU A 430 4.39 11.32 -2.86
N PHE A 431 5.35 12.05 -3.44
CA PHE A 431 5.03 13.13 -4.37
C PHE A 431 6.02 13.16 -5.54
N TRP A 432 5.48 13.31 -6.74
CA TRP A 432 6.28 13.49 -7.94
C TRP A 432 6.75 14.93 -8.09
N SER A 433 7.86 15.12 -8.77
CA SER A 433 8.37 16.42 -9.20
C SER A 433 7.31 17.18 -10.00
N ARG A 434 7.01 18.40 -9.54
CA ARG A 434 6.01 19.28 -10.16
C ARG A 434 6.26 19.43 -11.66
N GLY A 435 5.25 19.09 -12.47
CA GLY A 435 5.29 19.18 -13.93
C GLY A 435 5.96 18.01 -14.64
N HIS A 436 6.47 17.01 -13.90
CA HIS A 436 7.20 15.87 -14.44
C HIS A 436 6.59 14.52 -14.07
N GLY A 437 5.37 14.46 -13.55
CA GLY A 437 4.83 13.22 -13.00
C GLY A 437 3.34 13.22 -12.70
N PHE A 438 2.93 12.23 -11.93
CA PHE A 438 1.56 12.06 -11.45
C PHE A 438 1.28 12.94 -10.22
N ASP A 439 0.00 13.23 -9.97
CA ASP A 439 -0.42 13.91 -8.75
C ASP A 439 -0.79 12.88 -7.66
N SER A 440 0.16 12.59 -6.78
CA SER A 440 -0.02 11.71 -5.62
C SER A 440 -0.12 12.48 -4.29
N ALA A 441 -0.43 13.78 -4.32
CA ALA A 441 -0.47 14.62 -3.12
C ALA A 441 -1.50 14.16 -2.06
N PHE A 442 -2.53 13.41 -2.47
CA PHE A 442 -3.49 12.81 -1.53
C PHE A 442 -2.79 11.85 -0.54
N SER A 443 -1.81 11.06 -1.00
CA SER A 443 -1.04 10.14 -0.17
C SER A 443 -0.27 10.88 0.93
N CYS A 444 0.23 12.09 0.63
CA CYS A 444 0.93 12.94 1.60
C CYS A 444 0.00 13.35 2.75
N HIS A 445 -1.23 13.74 2.43
CA HIS A 445 -2.22 14.09 3.45
C HIS A 445 -2.63 12.88 4.30
N GLU A 446 -2.74 11.70 3.70
CA GLU A 446 -3.10 10.46 4.39
C GLU A 446 -1.99 10.00 5.34
N ALA A 447 -0.73 9.91 4.87
CA ALA A 447 0.39 9.47 5.71
C ALA A 447 0.64 10.42 6.89
N VAL A 448 0.55 11.73 6.65
CA VAL A 448 0.63 12.74 7.72
C VAL A 448 -0.54 12.59 8.70
N SER A 449 -1.76 12.36 8.20
CA SER A 449 -2.93 12.16 9.05
C SER A 449 -2.80 10.92 9.93
N VAL A 450 -2.30 9.81 9.37
CA VAL A 450 -1.98 8.58 10.10
C VAL A 450 -0.97 8.87 11.21
N ALA A 451 0.14 9.53 10.87
CA ALA A 451 1.19 9.82 11.82
C ALA A 451 0.73 10.72 12.96
N HIS A 452 0.00 11.79 12.66
CA HIS A 452 -0.54 12.70 13.67
C HIS A 452 -1.56 11.99 14.58
N THR A 453 -2.45 11.18 14.01
CA THR A 453 -3.50 10.49 14.78
C THR A 453 -2.93 9.40 15.68
N LEU A 454 -1.87 8.71 15.24
CA LEU A 454 -1.26 7.59 15.97
C LEU A 454 0.02 7.97 16.73
N GLY A 455 0.40 9.25 16.73
CA GLY A 455 1.59 9.75 17.41
C GLY A 455 2.90 9.21 16.84
N ARG A 456 2.97 8.97 15.52
CA ARG A 456 4.22 8.54 14.87
C ARG A 456 5.15 9.75 14.73
N PRO A 457 6.42 9.65 15.19
CA PRO A 457 7.33 10.79 15.19
C PRO A 457 7.90 11.10 13.81
N ILE A 458 7.87 10.13 12.89
CA ILE A 458 8.46 10.24 11.56
C ILE A 458 7.37 9.97 10.52
N VAL A 459 7.27 10.88 9.54
CA VAL A 459 6.49 10.70 8.31
C VAL A 459 7.46 10.84 7.16
N ALA A 460 7.64 9.75 6.42
CA ALA A 460 8.53 9.72 5.29
C ALA A 460 7.79 10.08 4.00
N ALA A 461 8.52 10.55 2.99
CA ALA A 461 7.99 10.68 1.65
C ALA A 461 8.99 10.18 0.61
N GLU A 462 8.55 9.29 -0.29
CA GLU A 462 9.15 9.13 -1.60
C GLU A 462 9.02 10.47 -2.33
N ALA A 463 10.15 11.11 -2.56
CA ALA A 463 10.20 12.52 -2.90
C ALA A 463 10.85 12.76 -4.25
N PHE A 464 10.20 13.59 -5.05
CA PHE A 464 10.70 14.10 -6.33
C PHE A 464 10.78 13.05 -7.44
N THR A 465 9.99 11.98 -7.35
CA THR A 465 9.79 11.00 -8.43
C THR A 465 9.46 11.74 -9.73
N ALA A 466 10.10 11.39 -10.82
CA ALA A 466 9.94 12.15 -12.05
C ALA A 466 9.94 11.22 -13.27
N GLY A 467 9.08 11.50 -14.24
CA GLY A 467 9.02 10.82 -15.51
C GLY A 467 10.11 11.27 -16.47
N SER A 468 10.02 10.77 -17.71
CA SER A 468 11.03 11.00 -18.75
C SER A 468 11.25 12.47 -19.11
N SER A 469 10.25 13.34 -18.88
CA SER A 469 10.34 14.78 -19.17
C SER A 469 11.28 15.54 -18.25
N GLU A 470 11.67 14.96 -17.11
CA GLU A 470 12.64 15.58 -16.19
C GLU A 470 14.00 15.76 -16.84
N ALA A 471 14.51 14.74 -17.53
CA ALA A 471 15.68 14.79 -18.38
C ALA A 471 16.90 15.60 -17.86
N TRP A 472 17.28 15.45 -16.58
CA TRP A 472 18.38 16.17 -15.91
C TRP A 472 18.15 17.67 -15.67
N THR A 473 16.90 18.13 -15.66
CA THR A 473 16.56 19.54 -15.46
C THR A 473 16.36 19.91 -13.98
N LEU A 474 16.25 18.95 -13.07
CA LEU A 474 16.09 19.23 -11.64
C LEU A 474 17.43 19.45 -10.94
N TYR A 475 17.47 20.48 -10.10
CA TYR A 475 18.60 20.84 -9.25
C TYR A 475 18.08 21.46 -7.95
N PRO A 476 18.89 21.52 -6.87
CA PRO A 476 18.38 21.88 -5.54
C PRO A 476 17.65 23.24 -5.40
N ALA A 477 17.79 24.16 -6.36
CA ALA A 477 17.06 25.42 -6.31
C ALA A 477 15.62 25.29 -6.84
N ASN A 478 15.37 24.56 -7.93
CA ASN A 478 14.03 24.38 -8.47
C ASN A 478 13.22 23.29 -7.75
N MET A 479 13.88 22.45 -6.95
CA MET A 479 13.21 21.50 -6.03
C MET A 479 12.79 22.14 -4.70
N LYS A 480 13.30 23.34 -4.37
CA LYS A 480 13.15 23.93 -3.02
C LYS A 480 11.70 24.20 -2.66
N GLU A 481 10.93 24.83 -3.56
CA GLU A 481 9.53 25.19 -3.30
C GLU A 481 8.71 23.96 -2.93
N GLN A 482 8.82 22.89 -3.72
CA GLN A 482 8.08 21.65 -3.46
C GLN A 482 8.59 20.92 -2.21
N GLY A 483 9.89 20.97 -1.93
CA GLY A 483 10.43 20.48 -0.66
C GLY A 483 9.89 21.23 0.56
N ASP A 484 9.78 22.56 0.47
CA ASP A 484 9.16 23.38 1.53
C ASP A 484 7.68 23.06 1.68
N TRP A 485 6.94 22.85 0.57
CA TRP A 485 5.55 22.41 0.60
C TRP A 485 5.38 21.07 1.33
N ALA A 486 6.25 20.10 1.05
CA ALA A 486 6.22 18.79 1.72
C ALA A 486 6.41 18.94 3.23
N LEU A 487 7.42 19.73 3.64
CA LEU A 487 7.67 20.03 5.06
C LEU A 487 6.48 20.74 5.72
N CYS A 488 5.88 21.72 5.04
CA CYS A 488 4.68 22.42 5.51
C CYS A 488 3.44 21.51 5.60
N THR A 489 3.38 20.46 4.79
CA THR A 489 2.30 19.47 4.84
C THR A 489 2.38 18.60 6.10
N GLY A 490 3.57 18.46 6.70
CA GLY A 490 3.82 17.64 7.89
C GLY A 490 4.82 16.51 7.68
N ILE A 491 5.34 16.35 6.45
CA ILE A 491 6.41 15.40 6.15
C ILE A 491 7.68 15.87 6.85
N ASN A 492 8.41 14.96 7.49
CA ASN A 492 9.64 15.30 8.20
C ASN A 492 10.83 14.38 7.88
N ARG A 493 10.65 13.41 6.98
CA ARG A 493 11.75 12.64 6.37
C ARG A 493 11.60 12.57 4.86
N ILE A 494 12.46 13.31 4.14
CA ILE A 494 12.56 13.21 2.68
C ILE A 494 13.38 11.98 2.32
N VAL A 495 12.80 11.09 1.51
CA VAL A 495 13.48 9.95 0.88
C VAL A 495 13.55 10.24 -0.62
N PHE A 496 14.70 10.68 -1.11
CA PHE A 496 14.83 11.05 -2.52
C PHE A 496 14.59 9.84 -3.41
N HIS A 497 13.63 9.97 -4.33
CA HIS A 497 13.49 9.11 -5.48
C HIS A 497 14.22 9.75 -6.67
N ARG A 498 15.44 9.32 -7.02
CA ARG A 498 16.14 8.15 -6.48
C ARG A 498 17.64 8.12 -6.77
N TYR A 499 18.40 7.29 -6.06
CA TYR A 499 19.83 7.03 -6.32
C TYR A 499 19.98 5.68 -7.06
N ALA A 500 20.40 5.68 -8.34
CA ALA A 500 20.85 4.44 -8.99
C ALA A 500 22.17 4.00 -8.39
N HIS A 501 22.26 2.73 -8.05
CA HIS A 501 23.55 2.11 -7.85
C HIS A 501 24.45 2.29 -9.10
N GLN A 502 25.70 2.70 -8.87
CA GLN A 502 26.71 2.92 -9.91
C GLN A 502 27.75 1.80 -9.89
N PRO A 503 27.55 0.71 -10.66
CA PRO A 503 28.45 -0.44 -10.63
C PRO A 503 29.82 -0.16 -11.27
N TRP A 504 29.92 0.88 -12.11
CA TRP A 504 31.15 1.29 -12.76
C TRP A 504 31.74 2.54 -12.09
N LEU A 505 33.06 2.57 -11.91
CA LEU A 505 33.76 3.72 -11.32
C LEU A 505 34.13 4.80 -12.35
N ASP A 506 34.17 4.42 -13.63
CA ASP A 506 34.69 5.19 -14.75
C ASP A 506 33.60 5.77 -15.68
N ARG A 507 32.31 5.46 -15.46
CA ARG A 507 31.20 5.95 -16.29
C ARG A 507 30.47 7.12 -15.65
N ARG A 508 30.15 8.16 -16.44
CA ARG A 508 29.36 9.33 -16.04
C ARG A 508 28.44 9.78 -17.19
N PRO A 509 27.20 10.23 -16.93
CA PRO A 509 26.53 10.30 -15.62
C PRO A 509 26.23 8.91 -15.02
N GLY A 510 26.42 7.83 -15.78
CA GLY A 510 26.32 6.46 -15.29
C GLY A 510 24.91 5.91 -15.38
N MET A 511 24.56 5.04 -14.44
CA MET A 511 23.32 4.26 -14.42
C MET A 511 22.08 5.12 -14.06
N THR A 512 20.95 4.88 -14.73
CA THR A 512 19.63 5.47 -14.44
C THR A 512 18.55 4.40 -14.10
N MET A 513 17.30 4.77 -13.78
CA MET A 513 16.16 3.85 -13.59
C MET A 513 15.27 3.94 -14.82
N GLY A 514 15.80 3.47 -15.95
CA GLY A 514 15.17 3.70 -17.24
C GLY A 514 14.81 5.18 -17.42
N PRO A 515 13.52 5.52 -17.64
CA PRO A 515 13.09 6.89 -17.87
C PRO A 515 13.02 7.74 -16.59
N TYR A 516 12.96 7.13 -15.39
CA TYR A 516 12.58 7.83 -14.17
C TYR A 516 13.74 8.59 -13.51
N GLY A 517 13.43 9.78 -12.99
CA GLY A 517 14.25 10.62 -12.11
C GLY A 517 13.64 10.73 -10.70
N VAL A 518 14.10 11.65 -9.85
CA VAL A 518 15.25 12.56 -10.00
C VAL A 518 16.57 11.80 -10.05
N ARG A 519 17.65 12.44 -10.55
CA ARG A 519 18.95 11.79 -10.80
C ARG A 519 20.11 12.33 -9.93
N PRO A 520 20.02 12.24 -8.59
CA PRO A 520 21.17 12.40 -7.73
C PRO A 520 22.23 11.32 -8.01
N LEU A 521 23.47 11.72 -8.27
CA LEU A 521 24.58 10.83 -8.63
C LEU A 521 25.81 11.00 -7.74
N ARG A 522 26.71 10.00 -7.80
CA ARG A 522 28.05 10.07 -7.21
C ARG A 522 28.86 11.23 -7.80
N ARG A 523 29.37 12.10 -6.92
CA ARG A 523 30.20 13.27 -7.24
C ARG A 523 31.49 12.88 -8.02
N PRO A 524 31.95 13.66 -9.01
CA PRO A 524 33.34 13.60 -9.46
C PRO A 524 34.26 14.30 -8.45
N PRO A 525 35.53 13.86 -8.30
CA PRO A 525 36.53 14.68 -7.60
C PRO A 525 36.58 16.09 -8.24
N GLY A 526 36.44 17.16 -7.45
CA GLY A 526 36.63 18.55 -7.91
C GLY A 526 35.39 19.40 -8.26
N PHE A 527 34.16 18.87 -8.33
CA PHE A 527 32.95 19.67 -8.63
C PHE A 527 32.11 19.98 -7.37
N SER A 528 31.57 21.20 -7.19
CA SER A 528 30.99 21.66 -5.90
C SER A 528 29.45 21.75 -5.81
N VAL A 529 28.68 21.36 -6.83
CA VAL A 529 27.23 21.59 -6.84
C VAL A 529 26.45 20.29 -7.10
N GLY A 530 25.74 19.79 -6.09
CA GLY A 530 24.85 18.63 -6.20
C GLY A 530 24.15 18.29 -4.87
N TRP A 531 24.85 18.44 -3.74
CA TRP A 531 24.34 18.04 -2.41
C TRP A 531 24.55 19.06 -1.29
N SER A 532 25.05 20.26 -1.62
CA SER A 532 25.46 21.30 -0.65
C SER A 532 24.32 21.89 0.20
N ARG A 533 23.07 21.44 0.01
CA ARG A 533 21.89 21.89 0.76
C ARG A 533 21.26 20.82 1.68
N LEU A 534 21.75 19.57 1.70
CA LEU A 534 21.24 18.53 2.61
C LEU A 534 21.31 18.89 4.12
N PRO A 535 22.32 19.65 4.60
CA PRO A 535 22.32 20.15 5.98
C PRO A 535 21.11 21.03 6.29
N ARG A 536 20.60 21.79 5.31
CA ARG A 536 19.40 22.64 5.50
C ARG A 536 18.11 21.81 5.57
N ILE A 537 17.98 20.76 4.75
CA ILE A 537 16.85 19.83 4.84
C ILE A 537 16.83 19.15 6.21
N SER A 538 18.00 18.70 6.67
CA SER A 538 18.14 18.06 7.98
C SER A 538 17.78 19.01 9.13
N ALA A 539 18.21 20.27 9.05
CA ALA A 539 17.87 21.28 10.06
C ALA A 539 16.37 21.59 10.09
N SER A 540 15.70 21.67 8.93
CA SER A 540 14.25 21.84 8.85
C SER A 540 13.49 20.63 9.44
N ALA A 541 13.98 19.41 9.19
CA ALA A 541 13.41 18.18 9.75
C ALA A 541 13.51 18.12 11.28
N VAL A 542 14.57 18.68 11.88
CA VAL A 542 14.67 18.81 13.36
C VAL A 542 13.53 19.67 13.91
N LEU A 543 13.22 20.79 13.26
CA LEU A 543 12.12 21.66 13.68
C LEU A 543 10.76 20.97 13.48
N ALA A 544 10.57 20.29 12.35
CA ALA A 544 9.32 19.60 12.03
C ALA A 544 9.03 18.36 12.90
N SER A 545 10.07 17.67 13.39
CA SER A 545 9.92 16.47 14.23
C SER A 545 9.75 16.78 15.72
N ARG A 546 10.19 17.94 16.20
CA ARG A 546 10.07 18.37 17.60
C ARG A 546 8.80 19.17 17.88
N SER A 547 8.12 19.70 16.86
CA SER A 547 6.80 20.31 17.04
C SER A 547 5.75 19.21 17.19
N ARG A 548 4.94 19.27 18.25
CA ARG A 548 3.63 18.60 18.21
C ARG A 548 2.78 19.40 17.22
N PRO A 549 2.29 18.81 16.12
CA PRO A 549 1.45 19.54 15.18
C PRO A 549 0.20 20.04 15.92
N THR A 550 -0.05 21.35 15.87
CA THR A 550 -1.27 21.93 16.44
C THR A 550 -2.42 21.69 15.46
N MET A 551 -3.17 20.60 15.66
CA MET A 551 -4.35 20.29 14.87
C MET A 551 -5.60 20.85 15.55
N THR A 552 -6.19 21.90 14.97
CA THR A 552 -7.40 22.55 15.52
C THR A 552 -8.69 21.81 15.15
N PHE A 553 -8.67 21.04 14.06
CA PHE A 553 -9.84 20.31 13.54
C PHE A 553 -9.44 18.88 13.15
N GLY A 554 -10.20 17.88 13.61
CA GLY A 554 -10.10 16.50 13.15
C GLY A 554 -11.28 16.15 12.24
N PHE A 555 -11.01 15.67 11.03
CA PHE A 555 -12.02 15.15 10.13
C PHE A 555 -12.11 13.64 10.29
N GLY A 556 -13.25 13.13 10.74
CA GLY A 556 -13.45 11.69 10.88
C GLY A 556 -13.60 11.02 9.52
N SER A 557 -12.74 10.05 9.23
CA SER A 557 -13.00 9.03 8.20
C SER A 557 -14.18 8.17 8.68
N MET A 558 -15.34 8.28 8.02
CA MET A 558 -16.54 7.55 8.44
C MET A 558 -16.44 6.07 8.06
N ALA A 559 -16.11 5.22 9.01
CA ALA A 559 -16.67 3.87 9.07
C ALA A 559 -17.96 3.96 9.89
N LYS A 560 -19.13 4.01 9.23
CA LYS A 560 -20.42 3.92 9.94
C LYS A 560 -20.53 2.54 10.59
N ARG A 561 -20.07 2.40 11.84
CA ARG A 561 -20.46 1.30 12.73
C ARG A 561 -21.93 1.49 13.08
N LEU A 562 -22.81 0.72 12.46
CA LEU A 562 -24.14 0.46 13.02
C LEU A 562 -23.95 -0.41 14.26
N ARG A 563 -23.71 0.21 15.42
CA ARG A 563 -23.99 -0.46 16.69
C ARG A 563 -25.51 -0.53 16.83
N THR A 564 -26.05 -1.75 16.88
CA THR A 564 -27.38 -2.02 17.41
C THR A 564 -27.43 -1.54 18.87
N ALA A 565 -28.03 -0.38 19.09
CA ALA A 565 -28.33 0.08 20.43
C ALA A 565 -29.62 -0.59 20.87
N THR A 566 -29.50 -1.62 21.71
CA THR A 566 -30.56 -2.01 22.62
C THR A 566 -30.91 -0.83 23.52
N THR A 567 -32.21 -0.63 23.68
CA THR A 567 -32.89 0.45 24.38
C THR A 567 -32.45 0.61 25.84
N SER A 568 -32.05 1.83 26.22
CA SER A 568 -32.23 2.36 27.58
C SER A 568 -32.13 3.88 27.56
N THR A 569 -33.27 4.52 27.75
CA THR A 569 -33.46 5.97 27.87
C THR A 569 -32.77 6.55 29.10
N LYS A 570 -32.01 7.64 28.92
CA LYS A 570 -31.98 8.76 29.88
C LYS A 570 -31.37 10.02 29.24
N SER A 571 -32.17 11.08 29.27
CA SER A 571 -31.96 12.39 28.65
C SER A 571 -30.98 13.25 29.45
N ILE A 572 -30.01 13.88 28.77
CA ILE A 572 -29.36 15.11 29.25
C ILE A 572 -29.15 16.04 28.04
N ARG A 573 -29.77 17.23 28.06
CA ARG A 573 -29.62 18.31 27.06
C ARG A 573 -28.31 19.09 27.28
N PRO A 574 -27.59 19.53 26.23
CA PRO A 574 -26.66 20.66 26.33
C PRO A 574 -27.28 21.97 25.80
N ARG A 575 -27.02 23.05 26.52
CA ARG A 575 -27.40 24.45 26.22
C ARG A 575 -26.56 24.99 25.06
N LEU A 576 -27.22 25.57 24.05
CA LEU A 576 -26.61 26.36 22.97
C LEU A 576 -26.32 27.79 23.47
N GLY A 577 -25.05 28.18 23.50
CA GLY A 577 -24.61 29.56 23.65
C GLY A 577 -24.55 30.25 22.28
N ARG A 578 -25.28 31.36 22.14
CA ARG A 578 -25.19 32.28 20.99
C ARG A 578 -23.88 33.06 21.05
N CYS A 579 -23.22 33.26 19.90
CA CYS A 579 -22.32 34.38 19.71
C CYS A 579 -22.61 35.05 18.36
N SER A 580 -22.83 36.37 18.41
CA SER A 580 -23.30 37.23 17.33
C SER A 580 -22.17 37.80 16.49
N SER A 581 -22.41 37.83 15.17
CA SER A 581 -21.99 38.81 14.15
C SER A 581 -20.95 39.89 14.47
N ARG A 582 -19.92 40.01 13.61
CA ARG A 582 -19.70 41.15 12.67
C ARG A 582 -18.30 41.09 12.05
N ALA A 583 -18.21 41.01 10.72
CA ALA A 583 -17.38 41.90 9.88
C ALA A 583 -17.64 41.61 8.39
N ARG A 584 -17.64 42.67 7.60
CA ARG A 584 -18.19 42.79 6.24
C ARG A 584 -17.17 42.44 5.14
N THR A 585 -17.74 41.89 4.08
CA THR A 585 -17.39 41.91 2.64
C THR A 585 -16.53 43.08 2.13
N CYS A 586 -15.60 42.77 1.20
CA CYS A 586 -15.22 43.61 0.06
C CYS A 586 -14.59 42.81 -1.12
N TRP A 587 -15.34 42.72 -2.23
CA TRP A 587 -14.90 42.86 -3.66
C TRP A 587 -14.24 41.66 -4.42
N PRO A 588 -14.34 41.58 -5.78
CA PRO A 588 -15.40 40.84 -6.47
C PRO A 588 -14.92 39.85 -7.56
N SER A 589 -15.88 39.03 -8.03
CA SER A 589 -15.80 38.09 -9.16
C SER A 589 -15.50 38.78 -10.50
N ARG A 590 -14.53 38.25 -11.25
CA ARG A 590 -14.40 38.47 -12.70
C ARG A 590 -14.76 37.21 -13.47
N SER A 591 -15.76 37.35 -14.33
CA SER A 591 -16.09 36.47 -15.45
C SER A 591 -15.02 36.57 -16.54
N SER A 592 -14.54 35.45 -17.08
CA SER A 592 -13.83 35.42 -18.36
C SER A 592 -14.44 34.37 -19.29
N THR A 593 -15.00 34.91 -20.35
CA THR A 593 -15.40 34.37 -21.65
C THR A 593 -14.65 33.13 -22.17
N ALA A 594 -15.43 32.25 -22.78
CA ALA A 594 -15.03 31.08 -23.55
C ALA A 594 -14.16 31.43 -24.77
N ALA A 595 -13.16 30.58 -25.03
CA ALA A 595 -12.38 30.58 -26.27
C ALA A 595 -12.55 29.22 -26.99
N ARG A 596 -12.83 29.29 -28.30
CA ARG A 596 -12.96 28.16 -29.23
C ARG A 596 -11.60 27.46 -29.48
N PRO A 597 -11.59 26.18 -29.87
CA PRO A 597 -10.36 25.43 -30.17
C PRO A 597 -9.83 25.70 -31.59
N PRO A 598 -8.52 25.60 -31.84
CA PRO A 598 -7.95 25.67 -33.18
C PRO A 598 -7.92 24.31 -33.87
N THR A 599 -8.20 24.35 -35.16
CA THR A 599 -8.12 23.30 -36.19
C THR A 599 -6.67 22.87 -36.48
N ARG A 600 -6.46 21.57 -36.68
CA ARG A 600 -5.23 20.98 -37.27
C ARG A 600 -5.15 21.26 -38.78
N PRO A 601 -3.94 21.35 -39.37
CA PRO A 601 -3.72 20.95 -40.75
C PRO A 601 -2.86 19.68 -40.87
N ALA A 602 -3.15 18.97 -41.98
CA ALA A 602 -2.56 17.80 -42.65
C ALA A 602 -1.31 17.12 -42.05
#